data_AF-A0A975BXY7-F1
#
_entry.id   AF-A0A975BXY7-F1
#
_cell.length_a   1.000
_cell.length_b   1.000
_cell.length_c   1.000
_cell.angle_alpha   90.00
_cell.angle_beta   90.00
_cell.angle_gamma   90.00
#
_symmetry.space_group_name_H-M   'P 1'
#
loop_
_entity.id
_entity.type
_entity.pdbx_description
1 polymer ?
#
loop_
_entity_poly.entity_id
_entity_poly.type
_entity_poly.pdbx_seq_one_letter_code
_entity_poly.pdbx_strand_id
1 'polypeptide(L)'
;MNKIKRKSWTREELILAINLYCKTPFGKIHIRNPEIIDLAKKMGRSAGSVSYKLANFASLDPSLKRKGASHTNKLDREVWNEFFENWEGMALESELSMAVSKGEKSEFEFNKVAEGKTRDVVVKSRINQNFFRQMILASYNNTCCITGMFVPDLLIASHIVPWSVDEDNRLNPSNGLCLNALHDRAFDK
;
A
#
# COMPACT_ATOMS: atom_id res chain seq x y z
N MET A 1 13.57 36.19 11.67
CA MET A 1 12.92 35.09 10.93
C MET A 1 12.84 33.87 11.84
N ASN A 2 11.64 33.52 12.34
CA ASN A 2 11.46 32.28 13.11
C ASN A 2 11.74 31.09 12.17
N LYS A 3 12.82 30.34 12.44
CA LYS A 3 13.05 29.05 11.79
C LYS A 3 11.87 28.15 12.16
N ILE A 4 10.95 27.93 11.22
CA ILE A 4 9.90 26.92 11.34
C ILE A 4 10.61 25.61 11.67
N LYS A 5 10.46 25.12 12.90
CA LYS A 5 11.10 23.89 13.37
C LYS A 5 10.55 22.76 12.50
N ARG A 6 11.40 22.12 11.70
CA ARG A 6 10.98 20.99 10.85
C ARG A 6 10.46 19.87 11.75
N LYS A 7 9.19 19.50 11.60
CA LYS A 7 8.59 18.36 12.32
C LYS A 7 9.29 17.07 11.87
N SER A 8 10.02 16.44 12.78
CA SER A 8 10.64 15.12 12.56
C SER A 8 9.58 14.07 12.26
N TRP A 9 9.87 13.13 11.36
CA TRP A 9 8.99 12.00 11.05
C TRP A 9 8.99 10.98 12.18
N THR A 10 7.83 10.49 12.59
CA THR A 10 7.68 9.38 13.54
C THR A 10 7.56 8.04 12.81
N ARG A 11 7.68 6.92 13.53
CA ARG A 11 7.49 5.58 12.95
C ARG A 11 6.08 5.43 12.36
N GLU A 12 5.05 5.82 13.11
CA GLU A 12 3.64 5.71 12.69
C GLU A 12 3.39 6.52 11.41
N GLU A 13 3.94 7.72 11.34
CA GLU A 13 3.86 8.58 10.16
C GLU A 13 4.54 7.96 8.92
N LEU A 14 5.67 7.25 9.11
CA LEU A 14 6.35 6.55 8.04
C LEU A 14 5.55 5.34 7.57
N ILE A 15 4.93 4.58 8.47
CA ILE A 15 4.09 3.43 8.13
C ILE A 15 2.91 3.86 7.25
N LEU A 16 2.23 4.95 7.62
CA LEU A 16 1.14 5.49 6.81
C LEU A 16 1.62 5.98 5.44
N ALA A 17 2.80 6.60 5.40
CA ALA A 17 3.39 7.06 4.14
C ALA A 17 3.87 5.92 3.24
N ILE A 18 4.38 4.81 3.80
CA ILE A 18 4.74 3.59 3.05
C ILE A 18 3.47 2.91 2.53
N ASN A 19 2.42 2.80 3.35
CA ASN A 19 1.13 2.27 2.89
C ASN A 19 0.60 3.05 1.68
N LEU A 20 0.63 4.39 1.74
CA LEU A 20 0.23 5.22 0.62
C LEU A 20 1.17 5.06 -0.59
N TYR A 21 2.49 4.98 -0.35
CA TYR A 21 3.46 4.71 -1.41
C TYR A 21 3.13 3.44 -2.19
N CYS A 22 2.88 2.32 -1.48
CA CYS A 22 2.56 1.03 -2.10
C CYS A 22 1.32 1.08 -3.00
N LYS A 23 0.35 1.97 -2.70
CA LYS A 23 -0.91 2.10 -3.43
C LYS A 23 -0.91 3.20 -4.50
N THR A 24 0.14 4.02 -4.55
CA THR A 24 0.21 5.17 -5.45
C THR A 24 1.06 4.82 -6.67
N PRO A 25 0.49 4.79 -7.89
CA PRO A 25 1.30 4.67 -9.11
C PRO A 25 2.38 5.76 -9.14
N PHE A 26 3.60 5.43 -9.56
CA PHE A 26 4.74 6.35 -9.50
C PHE A 26 4.46 7.72 -10.15
N GLY A 27 3.77 7.73 -11.30
CA GLY A 27 3.39 8.96 -12.00
C GLY A 27 2.37 9.85 -11.26
N LYS A 28 1.74 9.35 -10.20
CA LYS A 28 0.77 10.08 -9.36
C LYS A 28 1.38 10.58 -8.04
N ILE A 29 2.67 10.37 -7.79
CA ILE A 29 3.35 10.88 -6.59
C ILE A 29 3.66 12.37 -6.78
N HIS A 30 2.68 13.24 -6.51
CA HIS A 30 2.83 14.68 -6.60
C HIS A 30 1.95 15.44 -5.60
N ILE A 31 2.32 16.68 -5.27
CA ILE A 31 1.63 17.51 -4.26
C ILE A 31 0.13 17.74 -4.51
N ARG A 32 -0.33 17.63 -5.77
CA ARG A 32 -1.74 17.78 -6.15
C ARG A 32 -2.57 16.51 -6.01
N ASN A 33 -1.97 15.39 -5.61
CA ASN A 33 -2.68 14.12 -5.49
C ASN A 33 -3.61 14.20 -4.26
N PRO A 34 -4.93 13.95 -4.43
CA PRO A 34 -5.89 14.03 -3.33
C PRO A 34 -5.55 13.15 -2.12
N GLU A 35 -5.04 11.94 -2.34
CA GLU A 35 -4.68 11.00 -1.27
C GLU A 35 -3.46 11.49 -0.48
N ILE A 36 -2.47 12.07 -1.18
CA ILE A 36 -1.31 12.70 -0.54
C ILE A 36 -1.74 13.92 0.28
N ILE A 37 -2.67 14.72 -0.23
CA ILE A 37 -3.23 15.87 0.48
C ILE A 37 -3.99 15.43 1.73
N ASP A 38 -4.82 14.39 1.62
CA ASP A 38 -5.58 13.84 2.73
C ASP A 38 -4.67 13.30 3.84
N LEU A 39 -3.69 12.47 3.48
CA LEU A 39 -2.72 11.94 4.43
C LEU A 39 -1.92 13.06 5.12
N ALA A 40 -1.49 14.07 4.34
CA ALA A 40 -0.78 15.22 4.90
C ALA A 40 -1.61 15.97 5.93
N LYS A 41 -2.90 16.21 5.67
CA LYS A 41 -3.82 16.84 6.63
C LYS A 41 -3.91 16.03 7.92
N LYS A 42 -4.08 14.70 7.81
CA LYS A 42 -4.17 13.79 8.97
C LYS A 42 -2.93 13.82 9.85
N MET A 43 -1.75 13.92 9.24
CA MET A 43 -0.48 13.98 9.97
C MET A 43 -0.11 15.40 10.44
N GLY A 44 -0.90 16.42 10.11
CA GLY A 44 -0.53 17.81 10.35
C GLY A 44 0.76 18.22 9.61
N ARG A 45 0.93 17.74 8.37
CA ARG A 45 2.08 18.01 7.48
C ARG A 45 1.62 18.71 6.20
N SER A 46 2.57 19.26 5.44
CA SER A 46 2.27 19.76 4.10
C SER A 46 2.24 18.61 3.09
N ALA A 47 1.36 18.71 2.07
CA ALA A 47 1.31 17.74 0.97
C ALA A 47 2.65 17.62 0.24
N GLY A 48 3.43 18.71 0.17
CA GLY A 48 4.79 18.69 -0.37
C GLY A 48 5.74 17.84 0.46
N SER A 49 5.66 17.90 1.80
CA SER A 49 6.46 17.06 2.68
C SER A 49 6.15 15.58 2.51
N VAL A 50 4.86 15.22 2.35
CA VAL A 50 4.45 13.82 2.15
C VAL A 50 4.86 13.34 0.75
N SER A 51 4.55 14.10 -0.30
CA SER A 51 4.96 13.79 -1.68
C SER A 51 6.48 13.58 -1.80
N TYR A 52 7.27 14.43 -1.14
CA TYR A 52 8.73 14.29 -1.14
C TYR A 52 9.19 13.04 -0.37
N LYS A 53 8.53 12.70 0.74
CA LYS A 53 8.83 11.46 1.48
C LYS A 53 8.52 10.21 0.66
N LEU A 54 7.40 10.17 -0.05
CA LEU A 54 7.06 9.08 -0.99
C LEU A 54 8.11 8.98 -2.10
N ALA A 55 8.57 10.11 -2.66
CA ALA A 55 9.65 10.12 -3.64
C ALA A 55 11.00 9.64 -3.07
N ASN A 56 11.25 9.82 -1.78
CA ASN A 56 12.43 9.25 -1.11
C ASN A 56 12.30 7.73 -0.96
N PHE A 57 11.11 7.21 -0.64
CA PHE A 57 10.88 5.76 -0.57
C PHE A 57 11.08 5.07 -1.92
N ALA A 58 10.75 5.73 -3.02
CA ALA A 58 11.09 5.25 -4.36
C ALA A 58 12.60 5.03 -4.59
N SER A 59 13.49 5.60 -3.77
CA SER A 59 14.93 5.31 -3.83
C SER A 59 15.34 4.05 -3.07
N LEU A 60 14.49 3.54 -2.18
CA LEU A 60 14.68 2.28 -1.44
C LEU A 60 14.07 1.09 -2.18
N ASP A 61 13.16 1.35 -3.12
CA ASP A 61 12.44 0.33 -3.87
C ASP A 61 13.34 -0.34 -4.94
N PRO A 62 13.74 -1.61 -4.76
CA PRO A 62 14.60 -2.29 -5.70
C PRO A 62 13.90 -2.63 -7.02
N SER A 63 12.56 -2.62 -7.06
CA SER A 63 11.78 -2.94 -8.25
C SER A 63 11.75 -1.80 -9.28
N LEU A 64 12.03 -0.57 -8.85
CA LEU A 64 12.02 0.59 -9.72
C LEU A 64 13.33 0.70 -10.52
N LYS A 65 13.20 0.73 -11.86
CA LYS A 65 14.34 0.98 -12.78
C LYS A 65 14.90 2.40 -12.67
N ARG A 66 14.17 3.34 -12.07
CA ARG A 66 14.53 4.77 -11.97
C ARG A 66 14.86 5.10 -10.52
N LYS A 67 15.92 5.89 -10.29
CA LYS A 67 16.29 6.34 -8.96
C LYS A 67 15.32 7.43 -8.47
N GLY A 68 14.71 7.21 -7.30
CA GLY A 68 13.99 8.24 -6.56
C GLY A 68 14.91 9.31 -5.94
N ALA A 69 14.35 10.20 -5.12
CA ALA A 69 15.14 11.21 -4.42
C ALA A 69 15.98 10.58 -3.29
N SER A 70 17.28 10.89 -3.23
CA SER A 70 18.26 10.16 -2.41
C SER A 70 18.36 10.61 -0.94
N HIS A 71 17.29 11.13 -0.34
CA HIS A 71 17.30 11.72 1.00
C HIS A 71 16.61 10.85 2.05
N THR A 72 17.02 9.58 2.14
CA THR A 72 16.54 8.63 3.16
C THR A 72 17.43 8.65 4.39
N ASN A 73 16.84 8.67 5.58
CA ASN A 73 17.55 8.59 6.85
C ASN A 73 17.55 7.14 7.42
N LYS A 74 18.16 6.93 8.59
CA LYS A 74 18.23 5.61 9.23
C LYS A 74 16.84 5.04 9.53
N LEU A 75 15.97 5.85 10.15
CA LEU A 75 14.61 5.45 10.51
C LEU A 75 13.77 5.09 9.27
N ASP A 76 13.94 5.83 8.17
CA ASP A 76 13.26 5.53 6.90
C ASP A 76 13.60 4.12 6.41
N ARG A 77 14.87 3.69 6.53
CA ARG A 77 15.33 2.35 6.13
C ARG A 77 14.87 1.27 7.10
N GLU A 78 14.90 1.55 8.39
CA GLU A 78 14.45 0.61 9.42
C GLU A 78 12.96 0.29 9.23
N VAL A 79 12.11 1.31 9.12
CA VAL A 79 10.66 1.12 8.92
C VAL A 79 10.36 0.55 7.54
N TRP A 80 11.13 0.91 6.51
CA TRP A 80 11.02 0.28 5.20
C TRP A 80 11.32 -1.22 5.26
N ASN A 81 12.45 -1.62 5.84
CA ASN A 81 12.78 -3.04 5.96
C ASN A 81 11.74 -3.80 6.78
N GLU A 82 11.31 -3.23 7.91
CA GLU A 82 10.24 -3.80 8.73
C GLU A 82 8.96 -4.04 7.92
N PHE A 83 8.56 -3.07 7.09
CA PHE A 83 7.38 -3.18 6.24
C PHE A 83 7.49 -4.31 5.20
N PHE A 84 8.65 -4.45 4.56
CA PHE A 84 8.86 -5.40 3.47
C PHE A 84 9.32 -6.78 3.93
N GLU A 85 9.80 -6.91 5.17
CA GLU A 85 10.06 -8.20 5.85
C GLU A 85 8.78 -8.80 6.44
N ASN A 86 7.82 -7.97 6.85
CA ASN A 86 6.53 -8.40 7.40
C ASN A 86 5.35 -7.72 6.70
N TRP A 87 5.16 -8.04 5.43
CA TRP A 87 4.08 -7.48 4.62
C TRP A 87 2.71 -7.63 5.27
N GLU A 88 2.42 -8.82 5.83
CA GLU A 88 1.10 -9.13 6.37
C GLU A 88 0.76 -8.31 7.61
N GLY A 89 1.69 -8.25 8.58
CA GLY A 89 1.50 -7.48 9.79
C GLY A 89 1.43 -5.98 9.51
N MET A 90 2.29 -5.48 8.61
CA MET A 90 2.45 -4.06 8.38
C MET A 90 1.36 -3.47 7.46
N ALA A 91 0.85 -4.27 6.52
CA ALA A 91 -0.38 -3.94 5.79
C ALA A 91 -1.55 -3.78 6.77
N LEU A 92 -1.76 -4.76 7.66
CA LEU A 92 -2.82 -4.71 8.65
C LEU A 92 -2.69 -3.47 9.57
N GLU A 93 -1.50 -3.26 10.16
CA GLU A 93 -1.23 -2.14 11.07
C GLU A 93 -1.53 -0.79 10.39
N SER A 94 -1.07 -0.63 9.15
CA SER A 94 -1.25 0.61 8.40
C SER A 94 -2.70 0.86 7.99
N GLU A 95 -3.45 -0.15 7.55
CA GLU A 95 -4.88 -0.01 7.23
C GLU A 95 -5.71 0.31 8.47
N LEU A 96 -5.43 -0.37 9.59
CA LEU A 96 -6.12 -0.10 10.86
C LEU A 96 -5.82 1.33 11.35
N SER A 97 -4.57 1.76 11.27
CA SER A 97 -4.17 3.12 11.63
C SER A 97 -4.88 4.17 10.75
N MET A 98 -5.05 3.88 9.45
CA MET A 98 -5.81 4.73 8.53
C MET A 98 -7.30 4.77 8.89
N ALA A 99 -7.92 3.63 9.23
CA ALA A 99 -9.33 3.57 9.61
C ALA A 99 -9.63 4.36 10.90
N VAL A 100 -8.81 4.18 11.94
CA VAL A 100 -8.93 4.92 13.20
C VAL A 100 -8.82 6.42 12.97
N SER A 101 -7.92 6.86 12.09
CA SER A 101 -7.71 8.28 11.78
C SER A 101 -8.92 8.97 11.12
N LYS A 102 -9.80 8.20 10.47
CA LYS A 102 -10.97 8.76 9.77
C LYS A 102 -12.19 8.95 10.66
N GLY A 103 -12.16 8.49 11.92
CA GLY A 103 -13.37 8.44 12.76
C GLY A 103 -14.45 7.51 12.20
N GLU A 104 -14.12 6.74 11.16
CA GLU A 104 -14.94 5.65 10.66
C GLU A 104 -14.98 4.61 11.79
N LYS A 105 -16.11 4.53 12.52
CA LYS A 105 -16.51 3.24 13.09
C LYS A 105 -16.60 2.33 11.88
N SER A 106 -15.65 1.41 11.73
CA SER A 106 -15.54 0.63 10.51
C SER A 106 -16.90 0.01 10.21
N GLU A 107 -17.54 0.43 9.12
CA GLU A 107 -18.78 -0.15 8.64
C GLU A 107 -18.41 -1.39 7.81
N PHE A 108 -17.62 -2.29 8.41
CA PHE A 108 -17.43 -3.64 7.92
C PHE A 108 -18.59 -4.45 8.48
N GLU A 109 -19.74 -4.47 7.79
CA GLU A 109 -21.00 -5.11 8.22
C GLU A 109 -20.81 -6.20 9.29
N PHE A 110 -21.10 -5.81 10.53
CA PHE A 110 -20.95 -6.63 11.72
C PHE A 110 -22.14 -7.58 11.85
N ASN A 111 -22.26 -8.54 10.93
CA ASN A 111 -23.17 -9.66 11.12
C ASN A 111 -22.65 -10.52 12.29
N LYS A 112 -23.46 -10.64 13.34
CA LYS A 112 -23.17 -11.40 14.56
C LYS A 112 -23.03 -12.88 14.22
N VAL A 113 -21.85 -13.44 14.43
CA VAL A 113 -21.63 -14.88 14.57
C VAL A 113 -20.78 -15.09 15.83
N ALA A 114 -21.10 -16.13 16.61
CA ALA A 114 -20.56 -16.39 17.93
C ALA A 114 -19.04 -16.66 17.97
N GLU A 115 -18.49 -16.57 19.18
CA GLU A 115 -17.13 -16.18 19.57
C GLU A 115 -15.95 -17.01 19.04
N GLY A 116 -14.87 -16.30 18.69
CA GLY A 116 -13.53 -16.78 19.00
C GLY A 116 -12.43 -16.43 18.00
N LYS A 117 -12.60 -16.76 16.71
CA LYS A 117 -11.49 -16.64 15.72
C LYS A 117 -11.92 -16.33 14.28
N THR A 118 -13.12 -16.73 13.86
CA THR A 118 -13.49 -16.70 12.43
C THR A 118 -13.68 -15.28 11.87
N ARG A 119 -14.21 -14.36 12.68
CA ARG A 119 -14.50 -12.98 12.23
C ARG A 119 -13.23 -12.17 11.98
N ASP A 120 -12.32 -12.14 12.94
CA ASP A 120 -11.08 -11.36 12.85
C ASP A 120 -10.18 -11.87 11.71
N VAL A 121 -10.16 -13.20 11.50
CA VAL A 121 -9.45 -13.83 10.38
C VAL A 121 -10.05 -13.41 9.03
N VAL A 122 -11.38 -13.40 8.88
CA VAL A 122 -12.04 -12.95 7.64
C VAL A 122 -11.79 -11.45 7.38
N VAL A 123 -11.85 -10.61 8.42
CA VAL A 123 -11.56 -9.18 8.30
C VAL A 123 -10.12 -8.95 7.88
N LYS A 124 -9.15 -9.61 8.55
CA LYS A 124 -7.72 -9.56 8.18
C LYS A 124 -7.52 -9.99 6.73
N SER A 125 -8.11 -11.12 6.32
CA SER A 125 -8.00 -11.63 4.95
C SER A 125 -8.53 -10.62 3.92
N ARG A 126 -9.70 -10.01 4.16
CA ARG A 126 -10.30 -9.03 3.25
C ARG A 126 -9.47 -7.75 3.14
N ILE A 127 -8.95 -7.25 4.27
CA ILE A 127 -8.06 -6.07 4.30
C ILE A 127 -6.81 -6.36 3.47
N ASN A 128 -6.18 -7.51 3.73
CA ASN A 128 -4.97 -7.94 3.06
C ASN A 128 -5.19 -8.11 1.55
N GLN A 129 -6.27 -8.77 1.12
CA GLN A 129 -6.59 -8.90 -0.30
C GLN A 129 -6.83 -7.55 -1.00
N ASN A 130 -7.51 -6.61 -0.33
CA ASN A 130 -7.73 -5.28 -0.89
C ASN A 130 -6.41 -4.51 -1.02
N PHE A 131 -5.57 -4.55 0.03
CA PHE A 131 -4.25 -3.94 0.01
C PHE A 131 -3.37 -4.51 -1.11
N PHE A 132 -3.30 -5.84 -1.22
CA PHE A 132 -2.58 -6.52 -2.30
C PHE A 132 -3.07 -6.05 -3.67
N ARG A 133 -4.39 -6.04 -3.88
CA ARG A 133 -4.97 -5.59 -5.13
C ARG A 133 -4.54 -4.16 -5.49
N GLN A 134 -4.66 -3.22 -4.55
CA GLN A 134 -4.27 -1.83 -4.80
C GLN A 134 -2.79 -1.72 -5.14
N MET A 135 -1.94 -2.45 -4.43
CA MET A 135 -0.50 -2.46 -4.66
C MET A 135 -0.16 -2.98 -6.06
N ILE A 136 -0.71 -4.12 -6.46
CA ILE A 136 -0.47 -4.68 -7.80
C ILE A 136 -0.93 -3.71 -8.88
N LEU A 137 -2.15 -3.17 -8.78
CA LEU A 137 -2.62 -2.20 -9.76
C LEU A 137 -1.73 -0.95 -9.82
N ALA A 138 -1.22 -0.48 -8.68
CA ALA A 138 -0.31 0.66 -8.62
C ALA A 138 1.03 0.37 -9.30
N SER A 139 1.65 -0.79 -9.01
CA SER A 139 2.93 -1.22 -9.59
C SER A 139 2.88 -1.34 -11.11
N TYR A 140 1.73 -1.77 -11.65
CA TYR A 140 1.52 -1.86 -13.11
C TYR A 140 0.88 -0.61 -13.72
N ASN A 141 0.85 0.54 -13.02
CA ASN A 141 0.22 1.78 -13.50
C ASN A 141 -1.23 1.60 -13.99
N ASN A 142 -1.98 0.68 -13.38
CA ASN A 142 -3.33 0.27 -13.79
C ASN A 142 -3.39 -0.20 -15.26
N THR A 143 -2.38 -0.94 -15.73
CA THR A 143 -2.43 -1.61 -17.01
C THR A 143 -2.27 -3.12 -16.87
N CYS A 144 -2.92 -3.88 -17.75
CA CYS A 144 -2.68 -5.32 -17.84
C CYS A 144 -1.24 -5.57 -18.31
N CYS A 145 -0.50 -6.42 -17.60
CA CYS A 145 0.90 -6.69 -17.90
C CYS A 145 1.15 -7.43 -19.23
N ILE A 146 0.10 -8.06 -19.79
CA ILE A 146 0.18 -8.78 -21.07
C ILE A 146 -0.28 -7.89 -22.24
N THR A 147 -1.41 -7.21 -22.09
CA THR A 147 -2.05 -6.46 -23.21
C THR A 147 -1.77 -4.96 -23.19
N GLY A 148 -1.32 -4.41 -22.06
CA GLY A 148 -1.26 -2.96 -21.84
C GLY A 148 -2.62 -2.29 -21.65
N MET A 149 -3.73 -3.05 -21.60
CA MET A 149 -5.08 -2.50 -21.44
C MET A 149 -5.20 -1.67 -20.16
N PHE A 150 -5.65 -0.43 -20.30
CA PHE A 150 -5.89 0.53 -19.21
C PHE A 150 -7.39 0.67 -18.94
N VAL A 151 -8.02 -0.39 -18.43
CA VAL A 151 -9.42 -0.35 -17.97
C VAL A 151 -9.44 -0.91 -16.55
N PRO A 152 -9.22 -0.07 -15.52
CA PRO A 152 -9.01 -0.52 -14.14
C PRO A 152 -10.08 -1.47 -13.61
N ASP A 153 -11.35 -1.25 -13.99
CA ASP A 153 -12.49 -2.08 -13.59
C ASP A 153 -12.43 -3.51 -14.12
N LEU A 154 -11.66 -3.75 -15.19
CA LEU A 154 -11.44 -5.07 -15.79
C LEU A 154 -10.11 -5.70 -15.38
N LEU A 155 -9.33 -5.03 -14.52
CA LEU A 155 -8.04 -5.54 -14.05
C LEU A 155 -8.21 -6.34 -12.77
N ILE A 156 -7.50 -7.45 -12.68
CA ILE A 156 -7.44 -8.37 -11.55
C ILE A 156 -5.99 -8.47 -11.07
N ALA A 157 -5.82 -8.54 -9.76
CA ALA A 157 -4.53 -8.80 -9.14
C ALA A 157 -4.43 -10.30 -8.86
N SER A 158 -3.80 -11.04 -9.76
CA SER A 158 -3.61 -12.49 -9.66
C SER A 158 -2.36 -12.81 -8.87
N HIS A 159 -2.42 -13.81 -8.00
CA HIS A 159 -1.23 -14.39 -7.38
C HIS A 159 -0.51 -15.32 -8.35
N ILE A 160 0.83 -15.33 -8.36
CA ILE A 160 1.62 -16.29 -9.16
C ILE A 160 1.63 -17.64 -8.44
N VAL A 161 1.98 -17.64 -7.16
CA VAL A 161 1.85 -18.77 -6.24
C VAL A 161 0.54 -18.61 -5.47
N PRO A 162 -0.39 -19.59 -5.53
CA PRO A 162 -1.71 -19.46 -4.93
C PRO A 162 -1.68 -19.09 -3.44
N TRP A 163 -2.66 -18.30 -3.02
CA TRP A 163 -2.81 -17.80 -1.65
C TRP A 163 -2.74 -18.89 -0.57
N SER A 164 -3.24 -20.10 -0.85
CA SER A 164 -3.27 -21.21 0.11
C SER A 164 -1.93 -21.93 0.27
N VAL A 165 -0.96 -21.70 -0.64
CA VAL A 165 0.28 -22.48 -0.71
C VAL A 165 1.43 -21.77 0.01
N ASP A 166 1.57 -20.46 -0.18
CA ASP A 166 2.68 -19.67 0.36
C ASP A 166 2.12 -18.53 1.20
N GLU A 167 2.04 -18.75 2.52
CA GLU A 167 1.46 -17.79 3.45
C GLU A 167 2.32 -16.52 3.60
N ASP A 168 3.64 -16.67 3.55
CA ASP A 168 4.59 -15.59 3.77
C ASP A 168 4.61 -14.59 2.60
N ASN A 169 4.32 -15.06 1.39
CA ASN A 169 4.31 -14.22 0.17
C ASN A 169 2.91 -13.78 -0.29
N ARG A 170 1.88 -13.95 0.55
CA ARG A 170 0.48 -13.54 0.24
C ARG A 170 0.34 -12.07 -0.15
N LEU A 171 1.14 -11.20 0.46
CA LEU A 171 1.15 -9.76 0.23
C LEU A 171 2.41 -9.26 -0.48
N ASN A 172 3.32 -10.15 -0.84
CA ASN A 172 4.53 -9.76 -1.56
C ASN A 172 4.13 -9.38 -2.99
N PRO A 173 4.37 -8.12 -3.44
CA PRO A 173 4.04 -7.70 -4.80
C PRO A 173 4.76 -8.50 -5.88
N SER A 174 5.92 -9.09 -5.56
CA SER A 174 6.66 -9.95 -6.49
C SER A 174 5.91 -11.24 -6.82
N ASN A 175 4.93 -11.62 -5.99
CA ASN A 175 4.03 -12.74 -6.21
C ASN A 175 2.72 -12.32 -6.92
N GLY A 176 2.67 -11.13 -7.54
CA GLY A 176 1.44 -10.59 -8.13
C GLY A 176 1.57 -10.14 -9.58
N LEU A 177 0.51 -10.40 -10.34
CA LEU A 177 0.33 -9.97 -11.74
C LEU A 177 -0.93 -9.12 -11.88
N CYS A 178 -0.82 -8.03 -12.62
CA CYS A 178 -1.99 -7.25 -13.04
C CYS A 178 -2.51 -7.78 -14.38
N LEU A 179 -3.57 -8.57 -14.36
CA LEU A 179 -4.14 -9.22 -15.54
C LEU A 179 -5.50 -8.60 -15.88
N ASN A 180 -5.92 -8.72 -17.14
CA ASN A 180 -7.33 -8.51 -17.45
C ASN A 180 -8.12 -9.77 -17.05
N ALA A 181 -9.44 -9.65 -16.93
CA ALA A 181 -10.30 -10.75 -16.49
C ALA A 181 -10.21 -12.04 -17.34
N LEU A 182 -9.89 -11.93 -18.64
CA LEU A 182 -9.74 -13.09 -19.52
C LEU A 182 -8.44 -13.84 -19.26
N HIS A 183 -7.33 -13.11 -19.10
CA HIS A 183 -6.02 -13.68 -18.86
C HIS A 183 -5.89 -14.24 -17.45
N ASP A 184 -6.47 -13.56 -16.47
CA ASP A 184 -6.60 -14.05 -15.10
C ASP A 184 -7.26 -15.43 -15.09
N ARG A 185 -8.46 -15.55 -15.67
CA ARG A 185 -9.18 -16.84 -15.78
C ARG A 185 -8.44 -17.90 -16.61
N ALA A 186 -7.58 -17.50 -17.55
CA ALA A 186 -6.77 -18.44 -18.31
C ALA A 186 -5.56 -18.96 -17.50
N PHE A 187 -5.04 -18.13 -16.59
CA PHE A 187 -3.87 -18.37 -15.78
C PHE A 187 -4.22 -19.12 -14.48
N ASP A 188 -5.22 -18.65 -13.74
CA ASP A 188 -5.70 -19.20 -12.47
C ASP A 188 -6.58 -20.44 -12.75
N LYS A 189 -5.97 -21.62 -12.68
CA LYS A 189 -6.59 -22.93 -12.90
C LYS A 189 -6.30 -23.90 -11.78
#